data_AF-F8B1M9-F1
#
_entry.id   AF-F8B1M9-F1
#
_cell.length_a   1.000
_cell.length_b   1.000
_cell.length_c   1.000
_cell.angle_alpha   90.00
_cell.angle_beta   90.00
_cell.angle_gamma   90.00
#
_symmetry.space_group_name_H-M   'P 1'
#
loop_
_entity.id
_entity.type
_entity.pdbx_description
1 polymer ?
#
loop_
_entity_poly.entity_id
_entity_poly.type
_entity_poly.pdbx_seq_one_letter_code
_entity_poly.pdbx_strand_id
1 'polypeptide(L)'
;MSGTPPRPADDSEQALGFVRASMSRWLSPTLLLGTAVRVGISEVLGSYADKREAMAALPAAPATDLSDQDELWFDYVSDLGDGFDSTYTVASLLAAPGLQLAGSPTPRGQLLVMGGDQCYPTPSITGYENKLIGPYRAALPTVASPTVASPTAPPGTDEQPAQSARSAQPKLFVVPGNHDWYDGLTAFMRVFCQRSTIGGWRTEQTRSYFAVKLPHRWWLLGIDIQFDSYIDDPQRRYFLDVAEQMRPGDAVILCSAKPSWVSTGEGNAEAFAVLDYFERTVIRKAGAQVRVSLAGDLHHYARYRQVDGDTQKFTAGGGGAYLSATHHLPQHLTLPPPASRAPSRTDPPAHYQLETSFPDARTSRRLAAGIVRLPAFAPGLAGLLGGIHLLLALVIGATASAGRPKATGRLDAIADGLRDAGTGDLFAGLVDNVPGLALSLGVLGAGVALTKSGRTARGLAVGAAHGLAQLLLAVALLAAVVAVVDPLPDTWLLAGVLPLVTVLGGLAAIELLAGYLWLADRFAGLNTNELFAAQGIADYKNLLRLHIGPDGSLTIYPVGIRRVPKRWRFTPHAVSGAPWFTPVDRQVEPFLIEPPVSIAHGGPPAVPSQHARGDDVEPTSS
;
A
#
# COMPACT_ATOMS: atom_id res chain seq x y z
N MET A 1 -15.39 -20.38 -21.55
CA MET A 1 -16.57 -20.75 -20.73
C MET A 1 -17.46 -19.51 -20.65
N SER A 2 -18.56 -19.51 -21.41
CA SER A 2 -19.33 -18.32 -21.78
C SER A 2 -20.71 -18.28 -21.10
N GLY A 3 -20.72 -18.09 -19.80
CA GLY A 3 -21.94 -17.82 -19.04
C GLY A 3 -21.63 -16.89 -17.88
N THR A 4 -22.43 -15.82 -17.73
CA THR A 4 -22.35 -14.96 -16.56
C THR A 4 -22.73 -15.78 -15.32
N PRO A 5 -21.87 -15.88 -14.29
CA PRO A 5 -22.22 -16.64 -13.10
C PRO A 5 -23.46 -16.03 -12.43
N PRO A 6 -24.46 -16.84 -12.06
CA PRO A 6 -25.66 -16.33 -11.40
C PRO A 6 -25.29 -15.71 -10.05
N ARG A 7 -26.17 -14.84 -9.53
CA ARG A 7 -26.05 -14.35 -8.15
C ARG A 7 -25.95 -15.57 -7.20
N PRO A 8 -25.02 -15.58 -6.23
CA PRO A 8 -24.89 -16.67 -5.26
C PRO A 8 -26.18 -16.91 -4.48
N ALA A 9 -26.44 -18.17 -4.10
CA ALA A 9 -27.62 -18.53 -3.33
C ALA A 9 -27.54 -18.10 -1.85
N ASP A 10 -26.32 -18.11 -1.28
CA ASP A 10 -26.01 -17.76 0.11
C ASP A 10 -24.62 -17.10 0.20
N ASP A 11 -24.19 -16.76 1.42
CA ASP A 11 -22.90 -16.11 1.70
C ASP A 11 -21.78 -17.08 2.09
N SER A 12 -21.94 -18.39 1.80
CA SER A 12 -20.87 -19.36 1.96
C SER A 12 -19.74 -19.15 0.95
N GLU A 13 -18.52 -19.53 1.31
CA GLU A 13 -17.34 -19.46 0.43
C GLU A 13 -17.58 -20.18 -0.90
N GLN A 14 -18.24 -21.35 -0.86
CA GLN A 14 -18.54 -22.16 -2.03
C GLN A 14 -19.50 -21.45 -2.99
N ALA A 15 -20.53 -20.79 -2.46
CA ALA A 15 -21.49 -20.06 -3.27
C ALA A 15 -20.91 -18.74 -3.81
N LEU A 16 -20.16 -18.00 -2.98
CA LEU A 16 -19.56 -16.73 -3.36
C LEU A 16 -18.38 -16.89 -4.32
N GLY A 17 -17.65 -18.00 -4.22
CA GLY A 17 -16.38 -18.23 -4.90
C GLY A 17 -15.19 -17.49 -4.27
N PHE A 18 -15.38 -16.86 -3.12
CA PHE A 18 -14.32 -16.13 -2.40
C PHE A 18 -14.60 -16.05 -0.89
N VAL A 19 -13.55 -15.86 -0.10
CA VAL A 19 -13.61 -15.63 1.34
C VAL A 19 -13.55 -14.14 1.64
N ARG A 20 -14.47 -13.64 2.48
CA ARG A 20 -14.40 -12.28 3.04
C ARG A 20 -13.19 -12.17 3.99
N ALA A 21 -12.06 -11.71 3.46
CA ALA A 21 -10.82 -11.58 4.22
C ALA A 21 -10.91 -10.51 5.31
N SER A 22 -10.43 -10.81 6.52
CA SER A 22 -10.15 -9.79 7.54
C SER A 22 -8.92 -8.96 7.15
N MET A 23 -8.79 -7.75 7.70
CA MET A 23 -7.55 -6.96 7.59
C MET A 23 -6.33 -7.78 8.00
N SER A 24 -5.22 -7.61 7.29
CA SER A 24 -3.97 -8.29 7.61
C SER A 24 -3.45 -7.80 8.97
N ARG A 25 -3.00 -8.74 9.80
CA ARG A 25 -2.33 -8.44 11.07
C ARG A 25 -0.85 -8.23 10.79
N TRP A 26 -0.49 -7.04 10.35
CA TRP A 26 0.85 -6.68 9.87
C TRP A 26 2.00 -6.97 10.85
N LEU A 27 1.72 -6.94 12.15
CA LEU A 27 2.68 -7.28 13.21
C LEU A 27 2.58 -8.73 13.71
N SER A 28 1.75 -9.57 13.10
CA SER A 28 1.71 -10.97 13.49
C SER A 28 3.03 -11.68 13.12
N PRO A 29 3.63 -12.46 14.03
CA PRO A 29 4.94 -13.09 13.78
C PRO A 29 4.96 -13.97 12.52
N THR A 30 3.88 -14.71 12.27
CA THR A 30 3.75 -15.59 11.11
C THR A 30 3.74 -14.80 9.80
N LEU A 31 3.08 -13.64 9.79
CA LEU A 31 3.03 -12.78 8.62
C LEU A 31 4.36 -12.07 8.38
N LEU A 32 4.98 -11.53 9.44
CA LEU A 32 6.31 -10.91 9.33
C LEU A 32 7.33 -11.89 8.76
N LEU A 33 7.36 -13.12 9.27
CA LEU A 33 8.25 -14.16 8.76
C LEU A 33 7.92 -14.54 7.31
N GLY A 34 6.64 -14.76 6.99
CA GLY A 34 6.21 -15.15 5.64
C GLY A 34 6.51 -14.07 4.59
N THR A 35 6.27 -12.80 4.93
CA THR A 35 6.61 -11.66 4.05
C THR A 35 8.12 -11.51 3.91
N ALA A 36 8.89 -11.61 5.00
CA ALA A 36 10.35 -11.51 4.93
C ALA A 36 10.97 -12.58 4.02
N VAL A 37 10.50 -13.84 4.11
CA VAL A 37 10.95 -14.92 3.23
C VAL A 37 10.62 -14.62 1.77
N ARG A 38 9.41 -14.15 1.48
CA ARG A 38 9.00 -13.81 0.12
C ARG A 38 9.80 -12.65 -0.44
N VAL A 39 9.96 -11.56 0.30
CA VAL A 39 10.78 -10.41 -0.08
C VAL A 39 12.21 -10.86 -0.41
N GLY A 40 12.83 -11.67 0.45
CA GLY A 40 14.18 -12.18 0.20
C GLY A 40 14.27 -13.06 -1.07
N ILE A 41 13.27 -13.91 -1.33
CA ILE A 41 13.20 -14.68 -2.57
C ILE A 41 12.99 -13.77 -3.78
N SER A 42 12.12 -12.75 -3.68
CA SER A 42 11.84 -11.80 -4.76
C SER A 42 13.05 -10.92 -5.08
N GLU A 43 13.82 -10.47 -4.10
CA GLU A 43 15.05 -9.72 -4.33
C GLU A 43 16.07 -10.55 -5.10
N VAL A 44 16.22 -11.83 -4.74
CA VAL A 44 17.17 -12.73 -5.41
C VAL A 44 16.69 -13.13 -6.79
N LEU A 45 15.43 -13.54 -6.98
CA LEU A 45 14.94 -14.03 -8.29
C LEU A 45 14.48 -12.92 -9.22
N GLY A 46 13.94 -11.83 -8.68
CA GLY A 46 13.45 -10.68 -9.45
C GLY A 46 14.56 -9.96 -10.21
N SER A 47 15.81 -10.02 -9.72
CA SER A 47 16.97 -9.50 -10.44
C SER A 47 17.44 -10.38 -11.62
N TYR A 48 17.02 -11.65 -11.68
CA TYR A 48 17.48 -12.60 -12.72
C TYR A 48 16.39 -13.06 -13.69
N ALA A 49 15.11 -12.84 -13.39
CA ALA A 49 14.00 -13.35 -14.19
C ALA A 49 12.85 -12.33 -14.31
N ASP A 50 13.16 -11.12 -14.80
CA ASP A 50 12.15 -10.10 -15.06
C ASP A 50 11.18 -10.55 -16.18
N LYS A 51 9.91 -10.74 -15.82
CA LYS A 51 8.89 -11.21 -16.75
C LYS A 51 8.51 -10.19 -17.81
N ARG A 52 8.78 -8.90 -17.58
CA ARG A 52 8.53 -7.85 -18.59
C ARG A 52 9.37 -8.10 -19.84
N GLU A 53 10.61 -8.55 -19.67
CA GLU A 53 11.50 -8.94 -20.78
C GLU A 53 10.98 -10.20 -21.49
N ALA A 54 10.52 -11.21 -20.75
CA ALA A 54 9.92 -12.41 -21.34
C ALA A 54 8.65 -12.09 -22.15
N MET A 55 7.85 -11.11 -21.72
CA MET A 55 6.66 -10.66 -22.44
C MET A 55 6.97 -9.86 -23.72
N ALA A 56 8.20 -9.37 -23.89
CA ALA A 56 8.60 -8.65 -25.09
C ALA A 56 8.55 -9.53 -26.35
N ALA A 57 8.56 -10.87 -26.18
CA ALA A 57 8.38 -11.83 -27.27
C ALA A 57 6.95 -11.83 -27.85
N LEU A 58 5.98 -11.26 -27.15
CA LEU A 58 4.60 -11.11 -27.63
C LEU A 58 4.36 -9.65 -28.06
N PRO A 59 3.45 -9.38 -29.02
CA PRO A 59 3.05 -8.01 -29.35
C PRO A 59 2.36 -7.35 -28.16
N ALA A 60 2.68 -6.09 -27.88
CA ALA A 60 1.91 -5.28 -26.95
C ALA A 60 0.57 -4.88 -27.58
N ALA A 61 -0.48 -4.75 -26.78
CA ALA A 61 -1.72 -4.17 -27.29
C ALA A 61 -1.49 -2.68 -27.60
N PRO A 62 -2.07 -2.15 -28.70
CA PRO A 62 -2.00 -0.70 -28.96
C PRO A 62 -2.69 0.09 -27.85
N ALA A 63 -2.41 1.40 -27.80
CA ALA A 63 -3.09 2.31 -26.89
C ALA A 63 -4.62 2.22 -27.10
N THR A 64 -5.37 2.20 -26.01
CA THR A 64 -6.83 2.23 -26.09
C THR A 64 -7.28 3.62 -26.49
N ASP A 65 -8.12 3.72 -27.52
CA ASP A 65 -8.59 5.02 -28.02
C ASP A 65 -9.99 5.33 -27.49
N LEU A 66 -10.10 6.41 -26.72
CA LEU A 66 -11.36 7.01 -26.25
C LEU A 66 -11.43 8.50 -26.64
N SER A 67 -10.59 8.94 -27.60
CA SER A 67 -10.47 10.35 -27.96
C SER A 67 -11.67 10.93 -28.72
N ASP A 68 -12.52 10.07 -29.30
CA ASP A 68 -13.72 10.45 -30.04
C ASP A 68 -14.90 10.89 -29.15
N GLN A 69 -14.77 10.84 -27.82
CA GLN A 69 -15.84 11.28 -26.91
C GLN A 69 -15.74 12.78 -26.64
N ASP A 70 -16.89 13.47 -26.50
CA ASP A 70 -16.91 14.90 -26.13
C ASP A 70 -16.60 15.13 -24.65
N GLU A 71 -16.93 14.17 -23.79
CA GLU A 71 -16.60 14.20 -22.36
C GLU A 71 -16.35 12.78 -21.85
N LEU A 72 -15.62 12.66 -20.74
CA LEU A 72 -15.33 11.35 -20.16
C LEU A 72 -15.24 11.41 -18.64
N TRP A 73 -16.01 10.55 -17.98
CA TRP A 73 -15.89 10.27 -16.55
C TRP A 73 -15.04 9.01 -16.34
N PHE A 74 -14.11 9.06 -15.39
CA PHE A 74 -13.31 7.91 -15.01
C PHE A 74 -12.88 8.00 -13.53
N ASP A 75 -12.55 6.85 -12.95
CA ASP A 75 -12.22 6.73 -11.53
C ASP A 75 -10.78 6.25 -11.34
N TYR A 76 -10.13 6.67 -10.25
CA TYR A 76 -8.82 6.19 -9.81
C TYR A 76 -8.87 5.75 -8.36
N VAL A 77 -8.23 4.62 -8.06
CA VAL A 77 -8.11 4.07 -6.70
C VAL A 77 -6.81 3.28 -6.58
N SER A 78 -6.16 3.26 -5.42
CA SER A 78 -4.96 2.46 -5.19
C SER A 78 -4.93 1.83 -3.79
N ASP A 79 -4.07 0.84 -3.57
CA ASP A 79 -3.79 0.20 -2.28
C ASP A 79 -5.01 -0.53 -1.75
N LEU A 80 -5.38 -1.53 -2.52
CA LEU A 80 -6.60 -2.32 -2.41
C LEU A 80 -6.31 -3.66 -1.73
N GLY A 81 -7.34 -4.42 -1.41
CA GLY A 81 -7.18 -5.84 -1.15
C GLY A 81 -6.34 -6.17 0.09
N ASP A 82 -6.55 -5.44 1.20
CA ASP A 82 -6.06 -5.86 2.53
C ASP A 82 -7.15 -6.63 3.30
N GLY A 83 -8.31 -5.99 3.52
CA GLY A 83 -9.50 -6.58 4.11
C GLY A 83 -10.79 -6.24 3.37
N PHE A 84 -11.81 -7.09 3.55
CA PHE A 84 -13.10 -7.03 2.88
C PHE A 84 -13.83 -5.71 3.16
N ASP A 85 -13.94 -5.29 4.42
CA ASP A 85 -14.74 -4.12 4.80
C ASP A 85 -14.30 -2.85 4.06
N SER A 86 -13.00 -2.53 4.09
CA SER A 86 -12.43 -1.37 3.43
C SER A 86 -12.57 -1.48 1.91
N THR A 87 -12.13 -2.61 1.35
CA THR A 87 -12.09 -2.83 -0.09
C THR A 87 -13.50 -2.82 -0.69
N TYR A 88 -14.45 -3.49 -0.04
CA TYR A 88 -15.84 -3.54 -0.50
C TYR A 88 -16.55 -2.20 -0.36
N THR A 89 -16.23 -1.41 0.67
CA THR A 89 -16.75 -0.04 0.80
C THR A 89 -16.37 0.80 -0.41
N VAL A 90 -15.10 0.82 -0.78
CA VAL A 90 -14.61 1.58 -1.93
C VAL A 90 -15.16 1.01 -3.24
N ALA A 91 -15.16 -0.31 -3.41
CA ALA A 91 -15.75 -0.97 -4.57
C ALA A 91 -17.24 -0.62 -4.75
N SER A 92 -18.02 -0.54 -3.67
CA SER A 92 -19.44 -0.18 -3.73
C SER A 92 -19.68 1.24 -4.23
N LEU A 93 -18.81 2.19 -3.88
CA LEU A 93 -18.86 3.57 -4.36
C LEU A 93 -18.46 3.68 -5.84
N LEU A 94 -17.44 2.92 -6.25
CA LEU A 94 -17.03 2.82 -7.66
C LEU A 94 -18.10 2.13 -8.50
N ALA A 95 -18.84 1.16 -7.94
CA ALA A 95 -19.92 0.46 -8.62
C ALA A 95 -21.20 1.29 -8.75
N ALA A 96 -21.46 2.20 -7.82
CA ALA A 96 -22.67 3.02 -7.79
C ALA A 96 -22.85 3.79 -9.12
N PRO A 97 -24.08 3.87 -9.68
CA PRO A 97 -24.32 4.57 -10.96
C PRO A 97 -23.89 6.04 -10.98
N GLY A 98 -23.90 6.68 -9.81
CA GLY A 98 -23.35 8.00 -9.58
C GLY A 98 -23.27 8.29 -8.09
N LEU A 99 -22.51 9.32 -7.71
CA LEU A 99 -22.38 9.80 -6.34
C LEU A 99 -22.88 11.24 -6.28
N GLN A 100 -23.54 11.61 -5.19
CA GLN A 100 -23.90 13.00 -4.92
C GLN A 100 -22.74 13.67 -4.17
N LEU A 101 -21.98 14.52 -4.87
CA LEU A 101 -20.78 15.19 -4.32
C LEU A 101 -20.92 16.71 -4.47
N ALA A 102 -20.76 17.46 -3.37
CA ALA A 102 -20.99 18.92 -3.34
C ALA A 102 -22.32 19.38 -3.94
N GLY A 103 -23.38 18.58 -3.78
CA GLY A 103 -24.69 18.92 -4.36
C GLY A 103 -24.81 18.70 -5.87
N SER A 104 -23.75 18.20 -6.53
CA SER A 104 -23.76 17.80 -7.94
C SER A 104 -23.75 16.28 -8.12
N PRO A 105 -24.55 15.75 -9.06
CA PRO A 105 -24.45 14.34 -9.45
C PRO A 105 -23.13 14.11 -10.19
N THR A 106 -22.37 13.09 -9.77
CA THR A 106 -21.14 12.66 -10.42
C THR A 106 -21.32 11.23 -10.92
N PRO A 107 -21.52 11.01 -12.24
CA PRO A 107 -21.72 9.69 -12.81
C PRO A 107 -20.56 8.74 -12.52
N ARG A 108 -20.84 7.43 -12.56
CA ARG A 108 -19.79 6.40 -12.52
C ARG A 108 -18.80 6.58 -13.66
N GLY A 109 -17.52 6.33 -13.39
CA GLY A 109 -16.52 6.28 -14.45
C GLY A 109 -16.83 5.19 -15.49
N GLN A 110 -16.65 5.54 -16.77
CA GLN A 110 -16.60 4.59 -17.88
C GLN A 110 -15.29 3.79 -17.89
N LEU A 111 -14.31 4.27 -17.13
CA LEU A 111 -12.96 3.74 -16.99
C LEU A 111 -12.60 3.76 -15.49
N LEU A 112 -11.97 2.69 -15.01
CA LEU A 112 -11.39 2.58 -13.69
C LEU A 112 -9.88 2.31 -13.81
N VAL A 113 -9.08 3.07 -13.07
CA VAL A 113 -7.65 2.84 -12.92
C VAL A 113 -7.36 2.36 -11.50
N MET A 114 -6.73 1.20 -11.39
CA MET A 114 -6.16 0.70 -10.14
C MET A 114 -4.67 1.04 -10.11
N GLY A 115 -4.27 1.91 -9.18
CA GLY A 115 -3.01 2.62 -9.21
C GLY A 115 -1.78 1.88 -8.68
N GLY A 116 -1.96 0.77 -7.97
CA GLY A 116 -0.88 0.07 -7.26
C GLY A 116 -1.47 -0.83 -6.18
N ASP A 117 -0.69 -1.84 -5.77
CA ASP A 117 -0.96 -2.79 -4.69
C ASP A 117 -2.40 -3.31 -4.65
N GLN A 118 -2.67 -4.32 -5.45
CA GLN A 118 -4.01 -4.88 -5.56
C GLN A 118 -4.31 -5.98 -4.54
N CYS A 119 -3.29 -6.56 -3.90
CA CYS A 119 -3.45 -7.64 -2.92
C CYS A 119 -2.36 -7.63 -1.85
N TYR A 120 -2.77 -7.38 -0.61
CA TYR A 120 -1.89 -7.49 0.55
C TYR A 120 -1.98 -8.84 1.25
N PRO A 121 -0.93 -9.26 1.98
CA PRO A 121 0.41 -8.66 1.97
C PRO A 121 1.26 -9.18 0.81
N THR A 122 0.84 -10.26 0.15
CA THR A 122 1.59 -10.88 -0.94
C THR A 122 0.62 -11.37 -2.00
N PRO A 123 1.00 -11.39 -3.28
CA PRO A 123 0.10 -11.70 -4.36
C PRO A 123 -0.02 -13.22 -4.51
N SER A 124 -1.22 -13.65 -4.92
CA SER A 124 -1.51 -15.00 -5.38
C SER A 124 -2.88 -14.98 -6.08
N ILE A 125 -3.18 -15.98 -6.90
CA ILE A 125 -4.49 -16.07 -7.55
C ILE A 125 -5.62 -16.09 -6.51
N THR A 126 -5.50 -16.93 -5.47
CA THR A 126 -6.47 -16.99 -4.36
C THR A 126 -6.50 -15.70 -3.55
N GLY A 127 -5.36 -15.03 -3.37
CA GLY A 127 -5.27 -13.73 -2.69
C GLY A 127 -6.06 -12.67 -3.43
N TYR A 128 -5.84 -12.51 -4.75
CA TYR A 128 -6.62 -11.61 -5.58
C TYR A 128 -8.11 -11.96 -5.55
N GLU A 129 -8.46 -13.24 -5.65
CA GLU A 129 -9.85 -13.68 -5.62
C GLU A 129 -10.55 -13.25 -4.32
N ASN A 130 -9.94 -13.53 -3.17
CA ASN A 130 -10.53 -13.26 -1.86
C ASN A 130 -10.52 -11.78 -1.48
N LYS A 131 -9.48 -11.05 -1.88
CA LYS A 131 -9.25 -9.68 -1.39
C LYS A 131 -9.66 -8.60 -2.36
N LEU A 132 -9.76 -8.89 -3.65
CA LEU A 132 -10.09 -7.90 -4.68
C LEU A 132 -11.20 -8.36 -5.63
N ILE A 133 -10.98 -9.43 -6.40
CA ILE A 133 -11.87 -9.83 -7.51
C ILE A 133 -13.25 -10.19 -6.98
N GLY A 134 -13.33 -11.01 -5.92
CA GLY A 134 -14.58 -11.37 -5.26
C GLY A 134 -15.33 -10.15 -4.73
N PRO A 135 -14.71 -9.29 -3.89
CA PRO A 135 -15.31 -8.05 -3.41
C PRO A 135 -15.78 -7.11 -4.55
N TYR A 136 -14.98 -6.90 -5.59
CA TYR A 136 -15.37 -6.05 -6.72
C TYR A 136 -16.51 -6.68 -7.53
N ARG A 137 -16.45 -7.98 -7.81
CA ARG A 137 -17.56 -8.71 -8.44
C ARG A 137 -18.84 -8.63 -7.62
N ALA A 138 -18.74 -8.70 -6.31
CA ALA A 138 -19.86 -8.55 -5.40
C ALA A 138 -20.40 -7.11 -5.35
N ALA A 139 -19.59 -6.10 -5.68
CA ALA A 139 -19.99 -4.70 -5.70
C ALA A 139 -20.67 -4.32 -7.02
N LEU A 140 -20.10 -4.77 -8.15
CA LEU A 140 -20.67 -4.62 -9.48
C LEU A 140 -20.80 -6.00 -10.16
N PRO A 141 -21.86 -6.76 -9.90
CA PRO A 141 -22.03 -8.06 -10.54
C PRO A 141 -22.27 -7.91 -12.03
N THR A 142 -21.70 -8.81 -12.82
CA THR A 142 -22.01 -8.90 -14.25
C THR A 142 -23.50 -9.22 -14.42
N VAL A 143 -24.21 -8.41 -15.18
CA VAL A 143 -25.60 -8.71 -15.57
C VAL A 143 -25.52 -9.63 -16.79
N ALA A 144 -26.18 -10.79 -16.74
CA ALA A 144 -26.40 -11.55 -17.97
C ALA A 144 -27.21 -10.67 -18.92
N SER A 145 -26.67 -10.35 -20.10
CA SER A 145 -27.50 -9.76 -21.16
C SER A 145 -28.73 -10.66 -21.30
N PRO A 146 -29.96 -10.13 -21.23
CA PRO A 146 -31.12 -10.95 -21.51
C PRO A 146 -30.89 -11.54 -22.90
N THR A 147 -30.68 -12.84 -22.97
CA THR A 147 -30.82 -13.57 -24.22
C THR A 147 -32.20 -13.19 -24.72
N VAL A 148 -32.23 -12.45 -25.82
CA VAL A 148 -33.46 -12.20 -26.57
C VAL A 148 -33.90 -13.57 -27.08
N ALA A 149 -34.62 -14.31 -26.24
CA ALA A 149 -35.48 -15.38 -26.66
C ALA A 149 -36.72 -14.70 -27.28
N SER A 150 -36.52 -14.00 -28.39
CA SER A 150 -37.59 -13.68 -29.32
C SER A 150 -37.37 -14.57 -30.53
N PRO A 151 -38.15 -15.65 -30.71
CA PRO A 151 -37.95 -16.61 -31.81
C PRO A 151 -38.42 -16.07 -33.17
N THR A 152 -38.30 -14.77 -33.42
CA THR A 152 -38.91 -14.09 -34.57
C THR A 152 -37.97 -13.15 -35.35
N ALA A 153 -36.67 -13.11 -35.03
CA ALA A 153 -35.72 -12.34 -35.84
C ALA A 153 -35.37 -13.11 -37.14
N PRO A 154 -35.38 -12.47 -38.33
CA PRO A 154 -35.01 -13.12 -39.59
C PRO A 154 -33.54 -13.55 -39.57
N PRO A 155 -33.18 -14.67 -40.22
CA PRO A 155 -31.79 -15.12 -40.30
C PRO A 155 -30.99 -14.13 -41.16
N GLY A 156 -30.00 -13.45 -40.56
CA GLY A 156 -29.12 -12.50 -41.26
C GLY A 156 -28.56 -11.32 -40.44
N THR A 157 -28.81 -11.21 -39.13
CA THR A 157 -28.25 -10.14 -38.29
C THR A 157 -27.41 -10.70 -37.13
N ASP A 158 -26.49 -11.60 -37.45
CA ASP A 158 -25.57 -12.19 -36.48
C ASP A 158 -24.28 -11.37 -36.41
N GLU A 159 -24.22 -10.36 -35.51
CA GLU A 159 -22.96 -9.87 -34.89
C GLU A 159 -23.13 -8.74 -33.84
N GLN A 160 -24.27 -8.03 -33.79
CA GLN A 160 -24.37 -6.75 -33.08
C GLN A 160 -24.70 -6.75 -31.55
N PRO A 161 -25.44 -7.71 -30.96
CA PRO A 161 -25.83 -7.59 -29.54
C PRO A 161 -24.67 -7.77 -28.55
N ALA A 162 -23.76 -8.72 -28.83
CA ALA A 162 -22.65 -9.04 -27.93
C ALA A 162 -21.55 -7.97 -27.95
N GLN A 163 -21.34 -7.29 -29.08
CA GLN A 163 -20.37 -6.21 -29.22
C GLN A 163 -20.86 -4.93 -28.52
N SER A 164 -22.16 -4.61 -28.65
CA SER A 164 -22.83 -3.46 -27.97
C SER A 164 -22.88 -3.62 -26.45
N ALA A 165 -23.18 -4.82 -25.95
CA ALA A 165 -23.12 -5.11 -24.52
C ALA A 165 -21.68 -5.07 -23.96
N ARG A 166 -20.69 -5.45 -24.78
CA ARG A 166 -19.26 -5.38 -24.43
C ARG A 166 -18.70 -3.95 -24.47
N SER A 167 -19.24 -3.06 -25.30
CA SER A 167 -18.84 -1.64 -25.34
C SER A 167 -19.43 -0.83 -24.19
N ALA A 168 -20.49 -1.32 -23.54
CA ALA A 168 -21.13 -0.66 -22.39
C ALA A 168 -20.49 -0.99 -21.02
N GLN A 169 -19.55 -1.95 -20.95
CA GLN A 169 -18.88 -2.31 -19.70
C GLN A 169 -17.76 -1.32 -19.36
N PRO A 170 -17.65 -0.85 -18.10
CA PRO A 170 -16.55 0.03 -17.71
C PRO A 170 -15.21 -0.69 -17.87
N LYS A 171 -14.26 -0.01 -18.51
CA LYS A 171 -12.90 -0.51 -18.74
C LYS A 171 -12.08 -0.45 -17.45
N LEU A 172 -11.15 -1.37 -17.28
CA LEU A 172 -10.25 -1.47 -16.13
C LEU A 172 -8.79 -1.53 -16.61
N PHE A 173 -7.98 -0.64 -16.05
CA PHE A 173 -6.53 -0.64 -16.19
C PHE A 173 -5.88 -0.66 -14.82
N VAL A 174 -4.72 -1.28 -14.72
CA VAL A 174 -4.09 -1.63 -13.45
C VAL A 174 -2.58 -1.43 -13.56
N VAL A 175 -1.99 -0.74 -12.59
CA VAL A 175 -0.54 -0.64 -12.41
C VAL A 175 -0.15 -1.52 -11.22
N PRO A 176 0.86 -2.41 -11.34
CA PRO A 176 1.31 -3.19 -10.20
C PRO A 176 2.10 -2.34 -9.21
N GLY A 177 1.86 -2.55 -7.92
CA GLY A 177 2.73 -2.04 -6.85
C GLY A 177 3.73 -3.07 -6.34
N ASN A 178 4.50 -2.70 -5.32
CA ASN A 178 5.50 -3.57 -4.71
C ASN A 178 4.89 -4.87 -4.15
N HIS A 179 3.66 -4.83 -3.63
CA HIS A 179 2.98 -6.02 -3.14
C HIS A 179 2.51 -6.95 -4.25
N ASP A 180 2.37 -6.47 -5.48
CA ASP A 180 2.05 -7.31 -6.65
C ASP A 180 3.32 -7.95 -7.25
N TRP A 181 4.49 -7.39 -6.95
CA TRP A 181 5.80 -7.84 -7.43
C TRP A 181 6.42 -8.99 -6.62
N TYR A 182 5.93 -9.30 -5.41
CA TYR A 182 6.54 -10.34 -4.56
C TYR A 182 6.46 -11.78 -5.12
N ASP A 183 5.69 -12.03 -6.19
CA ASP A 183 5.73 -13.31 -6.93
C ASP A 183 6.33 -13.18 -8.35
N GLY A 184 7.02 -12.07 -8.62
CA GLY A 184 7.56 -11.72 -9.93
C GLY A 184 6.48 -11.44 -10.98
N LEU A 185 5.38 -10.76 -10.59
CA LEU A 185 4.19 -10.43 -11.40
C LEU A 185 3.41 -11.63 -11.97
N THR A 186 3.64 -12.84 -11.47
CA THR A 186 3.03 -14.05 -12.02
C THR A 186 1.51 -14.00 -11.93
N ALA A 187 0.98 -13.78 -10.72
CA ALA A 187 -0.45 -13.73 -10.49
C ALA A 187 -1.05 -12.48 -11.14
N PHE A 188 -0.38 -11.33 -11.05
CA PHE A 188 -0.83 -10.07 -11.66
C PHE A 188 -1.11 -10.24 -13.17
N MET A 189 -0.15 -10.77 -13.93
CA MET A 189 -0.29 -10.95 -15.37
C MET A 189 -1.40 -11.93 -15.76
N ARG A 190 -1.65 -12.95 -14.94
CA ARG A 190 -2.73 -13.93 -15.18
C ARG A 190 -4.11 -13.35 -14.92
N VAL A 191 -4.22 -12.42 -13.98
CA VAL A 191 -5.50 -11.81 -13.60
C VAL A 191 -5.83 -10.63 -14.51
N PHE A 192 -4.90 -9.68 -14.68
CA PHE A 192 -5.19 -8.38 -15.27
C PHE A 192 -4.73 -8.22 -16.72
N CYS A 193 -3.79 -9.03 -17.20
CA CYS A 193 -3.22 -8.89 -18.55
C CYS A 193 -3.84 -9.84 -19.60
N GLN A 194 -5.02 -10.40 -19.31
CA GLN A 194 -5.70 -11.42 -20.14
C GLN A 194 -7.02 -10.92 -20.77
N ARG A 195 -7.37 -9.64 -20.60
CA ARG A 195 -8.64 -9.07 -21.04
C ARG A 195 -9.88 -9.79 -20.50
N SER A 196 -9.78 -10.20 -19.24
CA SER A 196 -10.82 -10.85 -18.44
C SER A 196 -11.82 -9.84 -17.86
N THR A 197 -12.94 -10.33 -17.35
CA THR A 197 -13.92 -9.52 -16.59
C THR A 197 -13.74 -9.73 -15.09
N ILE A 198 -13.87 -8.63 -14.33
CA ILE A 198 -13.92 -8.61 -12.86
C ILE A 198 -15.27 -7.99 -12.50
N GLY A 199 -16.27 -8.83 -12.26
CA GLY A 199 -17.66 -8.34 -12.17
C GLY A 199 -18.07 -7.62 -13.45
N GLY A 200 -18.60 -6.40 -13.31
CA GLY A 200 -18.97 -5.55 -14.43
C GLY A 200 -17.81 -4.85 -15.12
N TRP A 201 -16.60 -4.87 -14.56
CA TRP A 201 -15.42 -4.25 -15.17
C TRP A 201 -14.70 -5.21 -16.11
N ARG A 202 -14.09 -4.66 -17.16
CA ARG A 202 -13.32 -5.43 -18.15
C ARG A 202 -11.88 -4.93 -18.24
N THR A 203 -10.92 -5.83 -18.04
CA THR A 203 -9.50 -5.51 -18.22
C THR A 203 -9.17 -5.36 -19.70
N GLU A 204 -8.30 -4.42 -20.06
CA GLU A 204 -7.97 -4.12 -21.48
C GLU A 204 -6.48 -4.34 -21.80
N GLN A 205 -5.61 -4.08 -20.83
CA GLN A 205 -4.15 -4.18 -20.99
C GLN A 205 -3.68 -5.63 -21.16
N THR A 206 -2.53 -5.77 -21.82
CA THR A 206 -1.84 -7.07 -21.99
C THR A 206 -0.44 -7.06 -21.39
N ARG A 207 -0.06 -5.98 -20.70
CA ARG A 207 1.22 -5.77 -20.03
C ARG A 207 0.98 -5.14 -18.66
N SER A 208 2.01 -5.03 -17.83
CA SER A 208 1.94 -4.34 -16.54
C SER A 208 1.85 -2.81 -16.63
N TYR A 209 1.97 -2.28 -17.84
CA TYR A 209 1.84 -0.86 -18.19
C TYR A 209 0.84 -0.68 -19.33
N PHE A 210 0.33 0.54 -19.50
CA PHE A 210 -0.68 0.84 -20.51
C PHE A 210 -0.68 2.32 -20.93
N ALA A 211 -1.31 2.60 -22.06
CA ALA A 211 -1.64 3.94 -22.54
C ALA A 211 -3.09 4.01 -23.03
N VAL A 212 -3.76 5.12 -22.73
CA VAL A 212 -5.12 5.44 -23.20
C VAL A 212 -5.13 6.86 -23.78
N LYS A 213 -5.64 7.01 -25.00
CA LYS A 213 -5.99 8.31 -25.57
C LYS A 213 -7.34 8.73 -25.02
N LEU A 214 -7.39 9.88 -24.40
CA LEU A 214 -8.60 10.45 -23.82
C LEU A 214 -9.09 11.62 -24.70
N PRO A 215 -10.33 12.09 -24.51
CA PRO A 215 -10.85 13.29 -25.17
C PRO A 215 -9.95 14.50 -25.03
N HIS A 216 -10.08 15.43 -25.97
CA HIS A 216 -9.43 16.75 -25.90
C HIS A 216 -7.91 16.67 -25.76
N ARG A 217 -7.27 15.73 -26.45
CA ARG A 217 -5.80 15.58 -26.47
C ARG A 217 -5.19 15.36 -25.08
N TRP A 218 -5.93 14.66 -24.22
CA TRP A 218 -5.40 14.10 -22.99
C TRP A 218 -4.91 12.68 -23.21
N TRP A 219 -3.88 12.30 -22.46
CA TRP A 219 -3.35 10.95 -22.42
C TRP A 219 -3.32 10.47 -20.98
N LEU A 220 -3.64 9.20 -20.78
CA LEU A 220 -3.46 8.51 -19.51
C LEU A 220 -2.44 7.38 -19.69
N LEU A 221 -1.34 7.47 -18.95
CA LEU A 221 -0.25 6.50 -19.00
C LEU A 221 -0.08 5.84 -17.64
N GLY A 222 -0.08 4.51 -17.60
CA GLY A 222 0.27 3.74 -16.41
C GLY A 222 1.61 3.07 -16.58
N ILE A 223 2.59 3.41 -15.74
CA ILE A 223 3.97 2.91 -15.82
C ILE A 223 4.29 1.94 -14.68
N ASP A 224 5.01 0.88 -15.00
CA ASP A 224 5.48 -0.11 -14.04
C ASP A 224 6.94 0.19 -13.67
N ILE A 225 7.12 0.80 -12.50
CA ILE A 225 8.41 1.23 -11.97
C ILE A 225 9.06 0.18 -11.05
N GLN A 226 8.44 -1.00 -10.89
CA GLN A 226 8.91 -2.06 -10.00
C GLN A 226 9.17 -1.55 -8.56
N PHE A 227 10.44 -1.34 -8.19
CA PHE A 227 10.87 -0.79 -6.89
C PHE A 227 11.69 0.50 -7.05
N ASP A 228 11.30 1.39 -7.97
CA ASP A 228 12.08 2.57 -8.43
C ASP A 228 13.42 2.19 -9.09
N SER A 229 13.56 0.95 -9.58
CA SER A 229 14.84 0.40 -10.05
C SER A 229 15.22 0.88 -11.45
N TYR A 230 14.34 0.70 -12.43
CA TYR A 230 14.49 1.17 -13.81
C TYR A 230 13.22 0.90 -14.64
N ILE A 231 13.13 1.57 -15.80
CA ILE A 231 12.18 1.22 -16.87
C ILE A 231 12.91 0.31 -17.85
N ASP A 232 12.41 -0.92 -18.02
CA ASP A 232 12.98 -1.87 -18.97
C ASP A 232 12.84 -1.39 -20.42
N ASP A 233 13.69 -1.94 -21.29
CA ASP A 233 13.74 -1.54 -22.70
C ASP A 233 12.43 -1.83 -23.48
N PRO A 234 11.73 -2.97 -23.28
CA PRO A 234 10.40 -3.19 -23.85
C PRO A 234 9.37 -2.12 -23.48
N GLN A 235 9.26 -1.76 -22.19
CA GLN A 235 8.37 -0.71 -21.70
C GLN A 235 8.76 0.64 -22.27
N ARG A 236 10.06 0.95 -22.34
CA ARG A 236 10.56 2.17 -22.96
C ARG A 236 10.16 2.26 -24.43
N ARG A 237 10.32 1.20 -25.22
CA ARG A 237 9.90 1.17 -26.64
C ARG A 237 8.40 1.38 -26.78
N TYR A 238 7.60 0.68 -25.99
CA TYR A 238 6.14 0.85 -25.99
C TYR A 238 5.74 2.32 -25.82
N PHE A 239 6.34 3.03 -24.86
CA PHE A 239 6.01 4.42 -24.63
C PHE A 239 6.63 5.38 -25.65
N LEU A 240 7.73 5.02 -26.33
CA LEU A 240 8.22 5.77 -27.49
C LEU A 240 7.23 5.68 -28.66
N ASP A 241 6.69 4.50 -28.95
CA ASP A 241 5.66 4.31 -30.00
C ASP A 241 4.36 5.06 -29.68
N VAL A 242 4.01 5.15 -28.38
CA VAL A 242 2.90 5.99 -27.90
C VAL A 242 3.23 7.47 -28.07
N ALA A 243 4.46 7.89 -27.76
CA ALA A 243 4.91 9.28 -27.86
C ALA A 243 4.96 9.77 -29.31
N GLU A 244 5.20 8.92 -30.30
CA GLU A 244 5.11 9.26 -31.73
C GLU A 244 3.69 9.67 -32.16
N GLN A 245 2.67 9.26 -31.42
CA GLN A 245 1.28 9.64 -31.67
C GLN A 245 0.86 10.92 -30.94
N MET A 246 1.70 11.42 -30.02
CA MET A 246 1.44 12.66 -29.30
C MET A 246 1.73 13.86 -30.18
N ARG A 247 1.03 14.97 -29.90
CA ARG A 247 1.25 16.25 -30.55
C ARG A 247 1.75 17.28 -29.54
N PRO A 248 2.53 18.29 -29.98
CA PRO A 248 2.95 19.39 -29.10
C PRO A 248 1.77 20.05 -28.40
N GLY A 249 1.83 20.14 -27.07
CA GLY A 249 0.75 20.65 -26.21
C GLY A 249 -0.25 19.60 -25.73
N ASP A 250 -0.07 18.31 -26.04
CA ASP A 250 -0.86 17.24 -25.41
C ASP A 250 -0.63 17.21 -23.89
N ALA A 251 -1.69 16.93 -23.14
CA ALA A 251 -1.66 16.85 -21.69
C ALA A 251 -1.65 15.39 -21.22
N VAL A 252 -0.82 15.08 -20.22
CA VAL A 252 -0.64 13.72 -19.71
C VAL A 252 -1.02 13.61 -18.24
N ILE A 253 -1.82 12.59 -17.94
CA ILE A 253 -2.04 12.02 -16.61
C ILE A 253 -1.11 10.81 -16.48
N LEU A 254 -0.14 10.88 -15.57
CA LEU A 254 0.84 9.83 -15.34
C LEU A 254 0.52 9.07 -14.05
N CYS A 255 0.26 7.77 -14.17
CA CYS A 255 0.00 6.88 -13.05
C CYS A 255 1.23 6.03 -12.75
N SER A 256 1.69 6.05 -11.50
CA SER A 256 2.73 5.16 -10.96
C SER A 256 2.25 4.55 -9.64
N ALA A 257 2.73 3.37 -9.27
CA ALA A 257 2.32 2.76 -8.00
C ALA A 257 2.77 3.57 -6.78
N LYS A 258 3.97 4.14 -6.85
CA LYS A 258 4.59 4.85 -5.73
C LYS A 258 4.64 6.36 -5.97
N PRO A 259 4.41 7.19 -4.94
CA PRO A 259 4.53 8.64 -5.02
C PRO A 259 5.99 8.99 -4.80
N SER A 260 6.87 8.61 -5.74
CA SER A 260 8.33 8.72 -5.56
C SER A 260 8.80 10.16 -5.33
N TRP A 261 7.97 11.16 -5.64
CA TRP A 261 8.17 12.56 -5.26
C TRP A 261 8.14 12.79 -3.73
N VAL A 262 7.29 12.11 -2.96
CA VAL A 262 7.24 12.24 -1.50
C VAL A 262 8.51 11.65 -0.88
N SER A 263 8.95 10.49 -1.36
CA SER A 263 10.18 9.83 -0.86
C SER A 263 11.43 10.70 -1.03
N THR A 264 11.47 11.63 -2.00
CA THR A 264 12.57 12.59 -2.11
C THR A 264 12.62 13.56 -0.93
N GLY A 265 11.45 14.05 -0.47
CA GLY A 265 11.34 14.91 0.70
C GLY A 265 11.66 14.20 2.01
N GLU A 266 11.60 12.86 2.02
CA GLU A 266 11.96 12.00 3.15
C GLU A 266 13.45 11.58 3.14
N GLY A 267 14.24 12.10 2.20
CA GLY A 267 15.69 11.92 2.15
C GLY A 267 16.20 10.94 1.09
N ASN A 268 15.32 10.28 0.31
CA ASN A 268 15.75 9.46 -0.82
C ASN A 268 15.86 10.31 -2.10
N ALA A 269 17.01 10.96 -2.28
CA ALA A 269 17.24 11.90 -3.39
C ALA A 269 17.05 11.29 -4.79
N GLU A 270 17.20 9.96 -4.95
CA GLU A 270 17.09 9.31 -6.25
C GLU A 270 15.69 8.75 -6.55
N ALA A 271 14.76 8.76 -5.59
CA ALA A 271 13.44 8.15 -5.76
C ALA A 271 12.69 8.68 -6.99
N PHE A 272 12.80 9.99 -7.27
CA PHE A 272 12.13 10.62 -8.41
C PHE A 272 12.89 10.48 -9.74
N ALA A 273 14.12 9.95 -9.75
CA ALA A 273 14.98 9.96 -10.93
C ALA A 273 14.39 9.18 -12.12
N VAL A 274 13.73 8.05 -11.87
CA VAL A 274 13.09 7.24 -12.91
C VAL A 274 11.91 7.98 -13.56
N LEU A 275 11.08 8.63 -12.73
CA LEU A 275 9.95 9.43 -13.22
C LEU A 275 10.45 10.66 -13.99
N ASP A 276 11.44 11.38 -13.46
CA ASP A 276 12.08 12.52 -14.15
C ASP A 276 12.64 12.13 -15.52
N TYR A 277 13.34 10.99 -15.58
CA TYR A 277 13.87 10.45 -16.81
C TYR A 277 12.76 10.14 -17.83
N PHE A 278 11.68 9.48 -17.40
CA PHE A 278 10.55 9.16 -18.27
C PHE A 278 9.86 10.43 -18.80
N GLU A 279 9.54 11.38 -17.90
CA GLU A 279 8.91 12.65 -18.26
C GLU A 279 9.77 13.45 -19.25
N ARG A 280 11.10 13.45 -19.07
CA ARG A 280 12.03 14.15 -19.96
C ARG A 280 12.16 13.50 -21.32
N THR A 281 12.41 12.20 -21.33
CA THR A 281 12.91 11.51 -22.53
C THR A 281 11.80 11.00 -23.43
N VAL A 282 10.60 10.81 -22.89
CA VAL A 282 9.42 10.33 -23.63
C VAL A 282 8.43 11.48 -23.82
N ILE A 283 7.90 12.02 -22.73
CA ILE A 283 6.74 12.93 -22.78
C ILE A 283 7.14 14.31 -23.32
N ARG A 284 8.10 14.98 -22.68
CA ARG A 284 8.56 16.32 -23.11
C ARG A 284 9.23 16.30 -24.48
N LYS A 285 9.93 15.22 -24.82
CA LYS A 285 10.53 15.06 -26.14
C LYS A 285 9.48 15.03 -27.26
N ALA A 286 8.29 14.51 -27.00
CA ALA A 286 7.15 14.57 -27.92
C ALA A 286 6.40 15.90 -27.90
N GLY A 287 6.86 16.89 -27.12
CA GLY A 287 6.20 18.19 -26.94
C GLY A 287 4.95 18.15 -26.05
N ALA A 288 4.68 17.03 -25.39
CA ALA A 288 3.59 16.87 -24.42
C ALA A 288 4.06 17.27 -23.00
N GLN A 289 3.12 17.40 -22.07
CA GLN A 289 3.40 17.78 -20.68
C GLN A 289 2.63 16.91 -19.69
N VAL A 290 3.30 16.47 -18.62
CA VAL A 290 2.60 15.89 -17.47
C VAL A 290 1.92 17.00 -16.70
N ARG A 291 0.59 16.91 -16.60
CA ARG A 291 -0.25 17.87 -15.85
C ARG A 291 -0.72 17.28 -14.53
N VAL A 292 -0.86 15.96 -14.47
CA VAL A 292 -1.28 15.23 -13.28
C VAL A 292 -0.40 14.00 -13.08
N SER A 293 0.11 13.82 -11.87
CA SER A 293 0.67 12.54 -11.43
C SER A 293 -0.25 11.91 -10.38
N LEU A 294 -0.57 10.62 -10.55
CA LEU A 294 -1.41 9.84 -9.63
C LEU A 294 -0.60 8.67 -9.08
N ALA A 295 -0.59 8.47 -7.77
CA ALA A 295 0.05 7.33 -7.14
C ALA A 295 -0.64 6.82 -5.88
N GLY A 296 -0.25 5.61 -5.48
CA GLY A 296 -0.65 4.91 -4.26
C GLY A 296 0.45 4.79 -3.22
N ASP A 297 0.72 3.57 -2.74
CA ASP A 297 1.76 3.10 -1.81
C ASP A 297 1.63 3.65 -0.38
N LEU A 298 1.41 4.95 -0.28
CA LEU A 298 1.07 5.60 0.97
C LEU A 298 -0.45 5.61 1.13
N HIS A 299 -0.93 4.93 2.15
CA HIS A 299 -2.36 4.62 2.33
C HIS A 299 -3.21 5.76 2.88
N HIS A 300 -3.01 6.95 2.32
CA HIS A 300 -3.72 8.18 2.65
C HIS A 300 -4.05 8.94 1.37
N TYR A 301 -4.63 10.14 1.54
CA TYR A 301 -4.72 11.12 0.47
C TYR A 301 -3.76 12.27 0.72
N ALA A 302 -3.06 12.74 -0.31
CA ALA A 302 -2.29 13.99 -0.29
C ALA A 302 -2.26 14.64 -1.67
N ARG A 303 -2.38 15.96 -1.72
CA ARG A 303 -2.24 16.76 -2.96
C ARG A 303 -1.10 17.75 -2.83
N TYR A 304 -0.20 17.71 -3.80
CA TYR A 304 0.85 18.69 -4.01
C TYR A 304 0.58 19.49 -5.27
N ARG A 305 0.67 20.83 -5.17
CA ARG A 305 0.54 21.75 -6.29
C ARG A 305 1.89 22.36 -6.63
N GLN A 306 2.19 22.47 -7.93
CA GLN A 306 3.36 23.20 -8.39
C GLN A 306 3.22 24.70 -8.05
N VAL A 307 4.27 25.33 -7.51
CA VAL A 307 4.21 26.74 -7.07
C VAL A 307 4.07 27.69 -8.25
N ASP A 308 4.91 27.53 -9.29
CA ASP A 308 4.95 28.39 -10.47
C ASP A 308 4.27 27.76 -11.69
N GLY A 309 3.29 26.89 -11.46
CA GLY A 309 2.59 26.18 -12.53
C GLY A 309 1.30 25.51 -12.07
N ASP A 310 0.69 24.75 -12.97
CA ASP A 310 -0.61 24.10 -12.71
C ASP A 310 -0.51 22.60 -12.54
N THR A 311 0.70 22.03 -12.56
CA THR A 311 0.90 20.59 -12.38
C THR A 311 0.49 20.16 -10.97
N GLN A 312 -0.28 19.08 -10.89
CA GLN A 312 -0.76 18.51 -9.63
C GLN A 312 -0.18 17.10 -9.44
N LYS A 313 0.19 16.77 -8.20
CA LYS A 313 0.59 15.41 -7.82
C LYS A 313 -0.30 14.92 -6.70
N PHE A 314 -0.95 13.77 -6.91
CA PHE A 314 -1.89 13.17 -5.98
C PHE A 314 -1.37 11.82 -5.50
N THR A 315 -1.34 11.67 -4.18
CA THR A 315 -1.31 10.36 -3.52
C THR A 315 -2.74 10.01 -3.15
N ALA A 316 -3.24 8.86 -3.59
CA ALA A 316 -4.61 8.38 -3.37
C ALA A 316 -4.64 6.87 -3.08
N GLY A 317 -3.90 6.46 -2.03
CA GLY A 317 -3.77 5.05 -1.60
C GLY A 317 -4.82 4.59 -0.59
N GLY A 318 -6.03 5.16 -0.64
CA GLY A 318 -7.07 4.85 0.34
C GLY A 318 -7.99 3.69 -0.02
N GLY A 319 -7.62 2.80 -0.93
CA GLY A 319 -8.55 1.87 -1.58
C GLY A 319 -9.01 0.70 -0.72
N GLY A 320 -8.20 0.23 0.21
CA GLY A 320 -8.50 -0.97 1.00
C GLY A 320 -7.51 -1.29 2.12
N ALA A 321 -6.26 -0.85 2.00
CA ALA A 321 -5.20 -1.04 2.98
C ALA A 321 -5.46 -0.36 4.33
N TYR A 322 -4.64 -0.63 5.34
CA TYR A 322 -4.65 0.13 6.59
C TYR A 322 -4.27 1.60 6.33
N LEU A 323 -4.64 2.53 7.21
CA LEU A 323 -4.31 3.94 7.02
C LEU A 323 -2.81 4.21 7.22
N SER A 324 -2.20 4.98 6.33
CA SER A 324 -0.86 5.56 6.54
C SER A 324 -0.93 6.94 7.18
N ALA A 325 0.14 7.33 7.88
CA ALA A 325 0.22 8.64 8.51
C ALA A 325 0.33 9.78 7.49
N THR A 326 -0.12 10.98 7.87
CA THR A 326 0.01 12.21 7.06
C THR A 326 0.78 13.32 7.78
N HIS A 327 1.13 13.13 9.05
CA HIS A 327 1.61 14.22 9.91
C HIS A 327 3.11 14.53 9.82
N HIS A 328 3.85 13.73 9.05
CA HIS A 328 5.25 13.96 8.67
C HIS A 328 5.41 14.20 7.17
N LEU A 329 4.32 14.36 6.41
CA LEU A 329 4.40 14.67 4.99
C LEU A 329 5.21 15.97 4.76
N PRO A 330 6.18 15.96 3.82
CA PRO A 330 6.93 17.16 3.45
C PRO A 330 5.99 18.29 3.06
N GLN A 331 6.20 19.50 3.60
CA GLN A 331 5.36 20.65 3.24
C GLN A 331 5.74 21.23 1.87
N HIS A 332 7.01 21.08 1.49
CA HIS A 332 7.55 21.55 0.22
C HIS A 332 8.40 20.44 -0.41
N LEU A 333 8.34 20.34 -1.73
CA LEU A 333 9.17 19.43 -2.52
C LEU A 333 9.92 20.22 -3.60
N THR A 334 11.15 19.82 -3.86
CA THR A 334 11.95 20.29 -4.99
C THR A 334 12.28 19.09 -5.86
N LEU A 335 11.80 19.09 -7.10
CA LEU A 335 11.84 17.93 -7.99
C LEU A 335 12.47 18.30 -9.33
N PRO A 336 13.57 17.65 -9.74
CA PRO A 336 14.42 16.75 -8.95
C PRO A 336 15.12 17.48 -7.78
N PRO A 337 15.44 16.79 -6.67
CA PRO A 337 16.11 17.43 -5.54
C PRO A 337 17.59 17.73 -5.85
N PRO A 338 18.19 18.80 -5.28
CA PRO A 338 19.58 19.16 -5.54
C PRO A 338 20.61 18.05 -5.27
N ALA A 339 20.30 17.13 -4.35
CA ALA A 339 21.15 16.01 -3.99
C ALA A 339 21.07 14.82 -4.97
N SER A 340 20.12 14.79 -5.92
CA SER A 340 20.03 13.69 -6.90
C SER A 340 21.24 13.66 -7.82
N ARG A 341 21.80 12.48 -8.06
CA ARG A 341 22.94 12.28 -8.95
C ARG A 341 22.52 11.85 -10.36
N ALA A 342 21.22 11.86 -10.65
CA ALA A 342 20.70 11.48 -11.95
C ALA A 342 21.30 12.36 -13.06
N PRO A 343 21.89 11.75 -14.11
CA PRO A 343 22.49 12.49 -15.21
C PRO A 343 21.40 13.21 -16.02
N SER A 344 21.68 14.44 -16.46
CA SER A 344 20.75 15.26 -17.23
C SER A 344 19.38 15.43 -16.56
N ARG A 345 19.33 15.46 -15.22
CA ARG A 345 18.10 15.73 -14.46
C ARG A 345 17.46 17.03 -14.90
N THR A 346 16.15 17.16 -14.76
CA THR A 346 15.44 18.40 -15.11
C THR A 346 16.02 19.61 -14.36
N ASP A 347 16.28 20.67 -15.13
CA ASP A 347 16.82 21.94 -14.67
C ASP A 347 16.15 23.09 -15.47
N PRO A 348 15.60 24.14 -14.83
CA PRO A 348 15.47 24.31 -13.38
C PRO A 348 14.54 23.27 -12.73
N PRO A 349 14.72 22.96 -11.43
CA PRO A 349 13.82 22.06 -10.71
C PRO A 349 12.44 22.70 -10.53
N ALA A 350 11.41 21.87 -10.44
CA ALA A 350 10.06 22.30 -10.12
C ALA A 350 9.81 22.25 -8.60
N HIS A 351 9.17 23.28 -8.09
CA HIS A 351 8.80 23.39 -6.68
C HIS A 351 7.32 23.06 -6.48
N TYR A 352 7.02 22.28 -5.43
CA TYR A 352 5.66 21.91 -5.08
C TYR A 352 5.38 22.18 -3.61
N GLN A 353 4.12 22.49 -3.30
CA GLN A 353 3.62 22.70 -1.95
C GLN A 353 2.51 21.69 -1.63
N LEU A 354 2.53 21.14 -0.42
CA LEU A 354 1.42 20.33 0.10
C LEU A 354 0.21 21.23 0.37
N GLU A 355 -0.91 20.91 -0.25
CA GLU A 355 -2.15 21.69 -0.16
C GLU A 355 -3.14 21.06 0.82
N THR A 356 -3.38 19.77 0.65
CA THR A 356 -4.37 19.02 1.43
C THR A 356 -3.86 17.61 1.70
N SER A 357 -4.21 17.06 2.87
CA SER A 357 -4.08 15.64 3.17
C SER A 357 -5.32 15.12 3.89
N PHE A 358 -5.63 13.83 3.71
CA PHE A 358 -6.70 13.16 4.44
C PHE A 358 -6.24 11.81 5.00
N PRO A 359 -6.31 11.63 6.34
CA PRO A 359 -6.68 12.64 7.34
C PRO A 359 -5.69 13.81 7.39
N ASP A 360 -6.13 14.96 7.92
CA ASP A 360 -5.22 16.08 8.19
C ASP A 360 -4.14 15.69 9.22
N ALA A 361 -3.02 16.41 9.23
CA ALA A 361 -1.88 16.12 10.10
C ALA A 361 -2.23 16.09 11.60
N ARG A 362 -3.18 16.91 12.07
CA ARG A 362 -3.59 16.93 13.48
C ARG A 362 -4.39 15.68 13.82
N THR A 363 -5.31 15.28 12.95
CA THR A 363 -6.09 14.05 13.07
C THR A 363 -5.16 12.83 13.01
N SER A 364 -4.19 12.79 12.09
CA SER A 364 -3.20 11.72 12.01
C SER A 364 -2.38 11.57 13.31
N ARG A 365 -1.88 12.66 13.91
CA ARG A 365 -1.18 12.60 15.21
C ARG A 365 -2.05 12.07 16.34
N ARG A 366 -3.35 12.36 16.33
CA ARG A 366 -4.30 11.81 17.32
C ARG A 366 -4.51 10.32 17.13
N LEU A 367 -4.62 9.87 15.88
CA LEU A 367 -4.76 8.45 15.54
C LEU A 367 -3.51 7.66 15.96
N ALA A 368 -2.31 8.25 15.88
CA ALA A 368 -1.07 7.62 16.34
C ALA A 368 -1.14 7.14 17.81
N ALA A 369 -1.83 7.86 18.69
CA ALA A 369 -2.01 7.47 20.09
C ALA A 369 -2.92 6.25 20.29
N GLY A 370 -3.64 5.80 19.26
CA GLY A 370 -4.50 4.62 19.30
C GLY A 370 -3.76 3.29 19.47
N ILE A 371 -2.42 3.31 19.34
CA ILE A 371 -1.52 2.14 19.48
C ILE A 371 -1.57 1.50 20.86
N VAL A 372 -2.06 2.20 21.89
CA VAL A 372 -2.28 1.65 23.26
C VAL A 372 -3.23 0.44 23.28
N ARG A 373 -3.91 0.14 22.17
CA ARG A 373 -4.77 -1.04 22.03
C ARG A 373 -4.06 -2.23 21.38
N LEU A 374 -2.77 -2.11 21.07
CA LEU A 374 -1.98 -3.13 20.37
C LEU A 374 -2.10 -4.55 20.97
N PRO A 375 -2.07 -4.78 22.31
CA PRO A 375 -2.23 -6.12 22.86
C PRO A 375 -3.52 -6.82 22.42
N ALA A 376 -4.62 -6.07 22.28
CA ALA A 376 -5.91 -6.61 21.86
C ALA A 376 -5.94 -6.99 20.37
N PHE A 377 -5.14 -6.32 19.54
CA PHE A 377 -5.12 -6.52 18.09
C PHE A 377 -4.00 -7.45 17.61
N ALA A 378 -2.97 -7.68 18.41
CA ALA A 378 -1.81 -8.51 18.09
C ALA A 378 -1.47 -9.57 19.17
N PRO A 379 -2.42 -10.46 19.56
CA PRO A 379 -2.18 -11.45 20.61
C PRO A 379 -1.04 -12.43 20.27
N GLY A 380 -0.84 -12.75 18.99
CA GLY A 380 0.27 -13.60 18.55
C GLY A 380 1.65 -12.95 18.78
N LEU A 381 1.74 -11.62 18.68
CA LEU A 381 2.97 -10.89 19.00
C LEU A 381 3.21 -10.87 20.52
N ALA A 382 2.16 -10.66 21.32
CA ALA A 382 2.26 -10.76 22.77
C ALA A 382 2.74 -12.16 23.19
N GLY A 383 2.21 -13.22 22.57
CA GLY A 383 2.67 -14.59 22.79
C GLY A 383 4.14 -14.82 22.43
N LEU A 384 4.61 -14.28 21.30
CA LEU A 384 6.03 -14.35 20.92
C LEU A 384 6.92 -13.64 21.95
N LEU A 385 6.58 -12.41 22.32
CA LEU A 385 7.35 -11.63 23.30
C LEU A 385 7.35 -12.32 24.67
N GLY A 386 6.23 -12.89 25.08
CA GLY A 386 6.11 -13.72 26.29
C GLY A 386 7.00 -14.97 26.23
N GLY A 387 7.07 -15.64 25.08
CA GLY A 387 7.99 -16.76 24.84
C GLY A 387 9.46 -16.35 24.95
N ILE A 388 9.84 -15.17 24.46
CA ILE A 388 11.19 -14.62 24.64
C ILE A 388 11.49 -14.36 26.13
N HIS A 389 10.54 -13.77 26.86
CA HIS A 389 10.67 -13.54 28.30
C HIS A 389 10.79 -14.86 29.08
N LEU A 390 10.04 -15.89 28.70
CA LEU A 390 10.14 -17.22 29.26
C LEU A 390 11.53 -17.83 29.03
N LEU A 391 12.05 -17.74 27.79
CA LEU A 391 13.39 -18.26 27.47
C LEU A 391 14.48 -17.53 28.27
N LEU A 392 14.38 -16.21 28.39
CA LEU A 392 15.28 -15.42 29.24
C LEU A 392 15.20 -15.88 30.70
N ALA A 393 13.99 -16.07 31.25
CA ALA A 393 13.81 -16.54 32.61
C ALA A 393 14.44 -17.92 32.87
N LEU A 394 14.29 -18.86 31.93
CA LEU A 394 14.89 -20.19 32.02
C LEU A 394 16.42 -20.14 31.99
N VAL A 395 16.99 -19.29 31.12
CA VAL A 395 18.45 -19.13 31.00
C VAL A 395 19.04 -18.44 32.22
N ILE A 396 18.39 -17.38 32.71
CA ILE A 396 18.78 -16.68 33.94
C ILE A 396 18.73 -17.64 35.12
N GLY A 397 17.63 -18.37 35.31
CA GLY A 397 17.48 -19.33 36.40
C GLY A 397 18.49 -20.47 36.35
N ALA A 398 18.78 -21.00 35.15
CA ALA A 398 19.83 -22.01 34.98
C ALA A 398 21.22 -21.47 35.36
N THR A 399 21.50 -20.20 35.07
CA THR A 399 22.78 -19.57 35.42
C THR A 399 22.88 -19.28 36.90
N ALA A 400 21.82 -18.77 37.52
CA ALA A 400 21.74 -18.54 38.97
C ALA A 400 21.88 -19.84 39.80
N SER A 401 21.52 -20.99 39.20
CA SER A 401 21.70 -22.31 39.81
C SER A 401 23.13 -22.88 39.71
N ALA A 402 23.99 -22.29 38.87
CA ALA A 402 25.32 -22.82 38.59
C ALA A 402 26.26 -22.64 39.80
N GLY A 403 26.53 -23.74 40.51
CA GLY A 403 27.41 -23.76 41.68
C GLY A 403 26.72 -24.12 43.01
N ARG A 404 25.42 -24.41 42.99
CA ARG A 404 24.64 -24.80 44.19
C ARG A 404 24.46 -26.34 44.28
N PRO A 405 24.35 -26.92 45.50
CA PRO A 405 24.25 -28.37 45.67
C PRO A 405 23.05 -28.97 44.93
N LYS A 406 23.23 -30.20 44.44
CA LYS A 406 22.36 -30.83 43.43
C LYS A 406 20.91 -31.00 43.91
N ALA A 407 20.02 -30.18 43.35
CA ALA A 407 18.59 -30.47 43.31
C ALA A 407 18.33 -31.82 42.61
N THR A 408 17.22 -32.48 42.93
CA THR A 408 16.86 -33.81 42.42
C THR A 408 16.58 -33.86 40.92
N GLY A 409 16.45 -32.69 40.26
CA GLY A 409 16.21 -32.55 38.83
C GLY A 409 16.65 -31.19 38.28
N ARG A 410 16.76 -31.09 36.95
CA ARG A 410 17.20 -29.87 36.24
C ARG A 410 16.21 -28.72 36.37
N LEU A 411 14.91 -29.02 36.51
CA LEU A 411 13.87 -28.01 36.72
C LEU A 411 13.92 -27.48 38.15
N ASP A 412 14.02 -28.37 39.14
CA ASP A 412 14.18 -27.99 40.55
C ASP A 412 15.38 -27.05 40.75
N ALA A 413 16.52 -27.34 40.10
CA ALA A 413 17.70 -26.47 40.13
C ALA A 413 17.43 -25.05 39.59
N ILE A 414 16.64 -24.91 38.53
CA ILE A 414 16.25 -23.61 37.97
C ILE A 414 15.32 -22.87 38.95
N ALA A 415 14.39 -23.59 39.57
CA ALA A 415 13.46 -23.04 40.56
C ALA A 415 14.22 -22.46 41.76
N ASP A 416 15.13 -23.26 42.33
CA ASP A 416 16.00 -22.86 43.44
C ASP A 416 16.92 -21.70 43.04
N GLY A 417 17.50 -21.78 41.83
CA GLY A 417 18.32 -20.73 41.24
C GLY A 417 17.60 -19.38 41.21
N LEU A 418 16.35 -19.36 40.74
CA LEU A 418 15.52 -18.15 40.65
C LEU A 418 15.12 -17.61 42.03
N ARG A 419 14.75 -18.49 42.97
CA ARG A 419 14.30 -18.09 44.31
C ARG A 419 15.39 -17.36 45.11
N ASP A 420 16.59 -17.94 45.06
CA ASP A 420 17.75 -17.46 45.82
C ASP A 420 18.58 -16.43 45.04
N ALA A 421 18.16 -16.04 43.83
CA ALA A 421 18.86 -15.03 43.04
C ALA A 421 18.54 -13.62 43.55
N GLY A 422 19.58 -12.85 43.86
CA GLY A 422 19.44 -11.40 43.98
C GLY A 422 19.20 -10.74 42.62
N THR A 423 18.77 -9.48 42.61
CA THR A 423 18.61 -8.72 41.35
C THR A 423 19.91 -8.65 40.53
N GLY A 424 21.06 -8.57 41.20
CA GLY A 424 22.37 -8.65 40.56
C GLY A 424 22.62 -9.98 39.83
N ASP A 425 22.23 -11.10 40.44
CA ASP A 425 22.37 -12.44 39.85
C ASP A 425 21.48 -12.61 38.62
N LEU A 426 20.29 -12.00 38.64
CA LEU A 426 19.38 -12.01 37.48
C LEU A 426 19.97 -11.23 36.29
N PHE A 427 20.64 -10.09 36.55
CA PHE A 427 21.36 -9.33 35.52
C PHE A 427 22.59 -10.07 35.03
N ALA A 428 23.37 -10.68 35.93
CA ALA A 428 24.50 -11.54 35.59
C ALA A 428 24.06 -12.69 34.65
N GLY A 429 22.89 -13.28 34.89
CA GLY A 429 22.28 -14.30 34.04
C GLY A 429 22.04 -13.88 32.57
N LEU A 430 22.01 -12.58 32.26
CA LEU A 430 21.90 -12.07 30.90
C LEU A 430 23.23 -12.08 30.13
N VAL A 431 24.38 -12.10 30.80
CA VAL A 431 25.69 -11.84 30.18
C VAL A 431 26.78 -12.86 30.54
N ASP A 432 26.70 -13.50 31.71
CA ASP A 432 27.76 -14.37 32.24
C ASP A 432 27.79 -15.78 31.61
N ASN A 433 26.84 -16.07 30.72
CA ASN A 433 26.76 -17.32 29.98
C ASN A 433 26.44 -17.08 28.51
N VAL A 434 26.94 -17.98 27.64
CA VAL A 434 26.80 -17.85 26.18
C VAL A 434 25.32 -17.79 25.74
N PRO A 435 24.40 -18.66 26.22
CA PRO A 435 22.99 -18.56 25.85
C PRO A 435 22.34 -17.23 26.25
N GLY A 436 22.62 -16.74 27.46
CA GLY A 436 22.10 -15.48 27.98
C GLY A 436 22.60 -14.30 27.16
N LEU A 437 23.91 -14.26 26.91
CA LEU A 437 24.52 -13.21 26.08
C LEU A 437 23.96 -13.23 24.66
N ALA A 438 23.82 -14.41 24.05
CA ALA A 438 23.28 -14.56 22.70
C ALA A 438 21.82 -14.10 22.61
N LEU A 439 20.97 -14.46 23.59
CA LEU A 439 19.58 -13.99 23.64
C LEU A 439 19.51 -12.47 23.85
N SER A 440 20.32 -11.92 24.76
CA SER A 440 20.39 -10.49 25.03
C SER A 440 20.81 -9.69 23.80
N LEU A 441 21.86 -10.14 23.11
CA LEU A 441 22.30 -9.55 21.84
C LEU A 441 21.24 -9.69 20.75
N GLY A 442 20.50 -10.81 20.72
CA GLY A 442 19.37 -11.02 19.83
C GLY A 442 18.24 -10.01 20.06
N VAL A 443 17.86 -9.75 21.32
CA VAL A 443 16.84 -8.75 21.69
C VAL A 443 17.30 -7.33 21.35
N LEU A 444 18.55 -6.98 21.64
CA LEU A 444 19.14 -5.68 21.27
C LEU A 444 19.16 -5.50 19.75
N GLY A 445 19.63 -6.52 19.02
CA GLY A 445 19.65 -6.53 17.56
C GLY A 445 18.26 -6.41 16.95
N ALA A 446 17.25 -7.08 17.53
CA ALA A 446 15.87 -6.96 17.11
C ALA A 446 15.31 -5.54 17.32
N GLY A 447 15.62 -4.90 18.45
CA GLY A 447 15.25 -3.50 18.70
C GLY A 447 15.83 -2.53 17.68
N VAL A 448 17.11 -2.70 17.32
CA VAL A 448 17.77 -1.91 16.27
C VAL A 448 17.16 -2.19 14.88
N ALA A 449 16.95 -3.46 14.55
CA ALA A 449 16.37 -3.86 13.27
C ALA A 449 14.96 -3.29 13.08
N LEU A 450 14.16 -3.25 14.16
CA LEU A 450 12.80 -2.69 14.13
C LEU A 450 12.79 -1.20 13.77
N THR A 451 13.83 -0.43 14.11
CA THR A 451 13.84 1.02 13.87
C THR A 451 13.88 1.39 12.38
N LYS A 452 14.24 0.46 11.48
CA LYS A 452 14.41 0.65 10.01
C LYS A 452 15.30 1.82 9.55
N SER A 453 15.82 2.62 10.47
CA SER A 453 16.88 3.62 10.28
C SER A 453 18.16 3.23 11.03
N GLY A 454 18.39 1.94 11.29
CA GLY A 454 19.53 1.42 12.06
C GLY A 454 20.91 1.75 11.49
N ARG A 455 20.97 2.31 10.27
CA ARG A 455 22.21 2.86 9.67
C ARG A 455 22.53 4.29 10.12
N THR A 456 21.60 4.97 10.79
CA THR A 456 21.82 6.30 11.39
C THR A 456 22.15 6.15 12.87
N ALA A 457 23.05 6.99 13.39
CA ALA A 457 23.40 6.97 14.81
C ALA A 457 22.18 7.16 15.72
N ARG A 458 21.23 8.02 15.31
CA ARG A 458 19.96 8.22 16.02
C ARG A 458 19.10 6.96 16.03
N GLY A 459 18.89 6.32 14.88
CA GLY A 459 18.11 5.10 14.78
C GLY A 459 18.71 3.95 15.58
N LEU A 460 20.05 3.80 15.53
CA LEU A 460 20.78 2.84 16.35
C LEU A 460 20.55 3.08 17.85
N ALA A 461 20.69 4.33 18.32
CA ALA A 461 20.52 4.66 19.73
C ALA A 461 19.09 4.41 20.21
N VAL A 462 18.08 4.81 19.43
CA VAL A 462 16.66 4.63 19.77
C VAL A 462 16.28 3.14 19.80
N GLY A 463 16.72 2.36 18.80
CA GLY A 463 16.46 0.92 18.76
C GLY A 463 17.20 0.13 19.84
N ALA A 464 18.46 0.47 20.12
CA ALA A 464 19.24 -0.13 21.21
C ALA A 464 18.63 0.20 22.58
N ALA A 465 18.18 1.44 22.79
CA ALA A 465 17.48 1.83 24.01
C ALA A 465 16.17 1.04 24.20
N HIS A 466 15.42 0.79 23.13
CA HIS A 466 14.23 -0.07 23.20
C HIS A 466 14.59 -1.52 23.56
N GLY A 467 15.58 -2.12 22.88
CA GLY A 467 16.04 -3.47 23.19
C GLY A 467 16.53 -3.60 24.63
N LEU A 468 17.26 -2.60 25.15
CA LEU A 468 17.68 -2.54 26.54
C LEU A 468 16.48 -2.45 27.48
N ALA A 469 15.48 -1.62 27.17
CA ALA A 469 14.26 -1.52 27.96
C ALA A 469 13.50 -2.85 28.03
N GLN A 470 13.49 -3.65 26.95
CA GLN A 470 12.90 -4.99 26.95
C GLN A 470 13.66 -5.95 27.88
N LEU A 471 15.00 -5.90 27.90
CA LEU A 471 15.81 -6.73 28.81
C LEU A 471 15.64 -6.32 30.27
N LEU A 472 15.62 -5.01 30.56
CA LEU A 472 15.33 -4.48 31.89
C LEU A 472 13.94 -4.90 32.37
N LEU A 473 12.94 -4.83 31.49
CA LEU A 473 11.58 -5.27 31.78
C LEU A 473 11.54 -6.78 32.08
N ALA A 474 12.24 -7.59 31.30
CA ALA A 474 12.29 -9.04 31.51
C ALA A 474 12.84 -9.41 32.89
N VAL A 475 13.95 -8.78 33.30
CA VAL A 475 14.55 -9.00 34.64
C VAL A 475 13.66 -8.48 35.76
N ALA A 476 13.13 -7.26 35.63
CA ALA A 476 12.27 -6.66 36.65
C ALA A 476 10.97 -7.45 36.85
N LEU A 477 10.35 -7.90 35.76
CA LEU A 477 9.15 -8.72 35.82
C LEU A 477 9.45 -10.10 36.39
N LEU A 478 10.55 -10.75 35.98
CA LEU A 478 10.96 -12.03 36.53
C LEU A 478 11.15 -11.93 38.06
N ALA A 479 11.86 -10.92 38.54
CA ALA A 479 12.05 -10.68 39.96
C ALA A 479 10.71 -10.48 40.70
N ALA A 480 9.79 -9.68 40.12
CA ALA A 480 8.48 -9.45 40.70
C ALA A 480 7.63 -10.72 40.75
N VAL A 481 7.64 -11.52 39.67
CA VAL A 481 6.91 -12.78 39.60
C VAL A 481 7.48 -13.79 40.59
N VAL A 482 8.80 -13.94 40.68
CA VAL A 482 9.44 -14.83 41.66
C VAL A 482 9.04 -14.40 43.08
N ALA A 483 9.13 -13.10 43.42
CA ALA A 483 8.73 -12.62 44.74
C ALA A 483 7.25 -12.90 45.10
N VAL A 484 6.35 -12.89 44.11
CA VAL A 484 4.93 -13.22 44.32
C VAL A 484 4.70 -14.71 44.51
N VAL A 485 5.45 -15.56 43.81
CA VAL A 485 5.28 -17.02 43.82
C VAL A 485 6.14 -17.69 44.91
N ASP A 486 7.16 -17.00 45.42
CA ASP A 486 8.08 -17.44 46.47
C ASP A 486 7.40 -18.07 47.71
N PRO A 487 6.24 -17.59 48.20
CA PRO A 487 5.55 -18.23 49.33
C PRO A 487 4.97 -19.62 49.02
N LEU A 488 4.93 -20.06 47.76
CA LEU A 488 4.39 -21.35 47.36
C LEU A 488 5.43 -22.49 47.53
N PRO A 489 5.00 -23.73 47.74
CA PRO A 489 5.90 -24.88 47.77
C PRO A 489 6.69 -25.03 46.45
N ASP A 490 7.90 -25.57 46.52
CA ASP A 490 8.87 -25.66 45.40
C ASP A 490 8.28 -26.30 44.13
N THR A 491 7.40 -27.29 44.30
CA THR A 491 6.69 -27.97 43.22
C THR A 491 5.75 -27.08 42.42
N TRP A 492 5.30 -25.95 43.00
CA TRP A 492 4.41 -24.98 42.37
C TRP A 492 5.13 -23.73 41.87
N LEU A 493 6.39 -23.51 42.26
CA LEU A 493 7.15 -22.31 41.88
C LEU A 493 7.28 -22.20 40.36
N LEU A 494 7.77 -23.23 39.67
CA LEU A 494 7.84 -23.21 38.20
C LEU A 494 6.47 -23.26 37.53
N ALA A 495 5.51 -23.99 38.12
CA ALA A 495 4.15 -24.04 37.62
C ALA A 495 3.43 -22.67 37.69
N GLY A 496 3.82 -21.81 38.63
CA GLY A 496 3.34 -20.43 38.73
C GLY A 496 4.17 -19.41 37.94
N VAL A 497 5.50 -19.48 38.04
CA VAL A 497 6.43 -18.53 37.42
C VAL A 497 6.36 -18.60 35.90
N LEU A 498 6.42 -19.79 35.29
CA LEU A 498 6.54 -19.90 33.83
C LEU A 498 5.29 -19.36 33.10
N PRO A 499 4.05 -19.71 33.48
CA PRO A 499 2.87 -19.12 32.85
C PRO A 499 2.74 -17.63 33.13
N LEU A 500 3.07 -17.18 34.35
CA LEU A 500 2.92 -15.77 34.73
C LEU A 500 3.94 -14.87 34.03
N VAL A 501 5.21 -15.29 33.94
CA VAL A 501 6.24 -14.60 33.13
C VAL A 501 5.86 -14.56 31.66
N THR A 502 5.30 -15.66 31.13
CA THR A 502 4.90 -15.69 29.71
C THR A 502 3.75 -14.72 29.44
N VAL A 503 2.69 -14.76 30.25
CA VAL A 503 1.48 -13.94 30.03
C VAL A 503 1.74 -12.48 30.39
N LEU A 504 2.23 -12.19 31.60
CA LEU A 504 2.51 -10.81 32.00
C LEU A 504 3.68 -10.22 31.22
N GLY A 505 4.69 -11.02 30.89
CA GLY A 505 5.82 -10.59 30.08
C GLY A 505 5.40 -10.27 28.67
N GLY A 506 4.57 -11.11 28.05
CA GLY A 506 4.00 -10.82 26.74
C GLY A 506 3.20 -9.52 26.71
N LEU A 507 2.32 -9.31 27.70
CA LEU A 507 1.48 -8.11 27.81
C LEU A 507 2.31 -6.84 28.10
N ALA A 508 3.24 -6.90 29.05
CA ALA A 508 4.07 -5.75 29.37
C ALA A 508 5.04 -5.40 28.23
N ALA A 509 5.62 -6.40 27.57
CA ALA A 509 6.56 -6.20 26.46
C ALA A 509 5.88 -5.60 25.22
N ILE A 510 4.64 -6.01 24.91
CA ILE A 510 3.89 -5.43 23.79
C ILE A 510 3.41 -4.01 24.09
N GLU A 511 3.08 -3.68 25.33
CA GLU A 511 2.80 -2.30 25.76
C GLU A 511 4.06 -1.43 25.70
N LEU A 512 5.21 -1.97 26.12
CA LEU A 512 6.50 -1.29 25.97
C LEU A 512 6.83 -1.02 24.49
N LEU A 513 6.54 -1.98 23.62
CA LEU A 513 6.66 -1.82 22.16
C LEU A 513 5.71 -0.74 21.62
N ALA A 514 4.45 -0.73 22.05
CA ALA A 514 3.47 0.30 21.67
C ALA A 514 3.94 1.71 22.08
N GLY A 515 4.41 1.85 23.33
CA GLY A 515 4.98 3.09 23.85
C GLY A 515 6.23 3.53 23.07
N TYR A 516 7.13 2.58 22.75
CA TYR A 516 8.28 2.83 21.90
C TYR A 516 7.90 3.38 20.53
N LEU A 517 7.01 2.69 19.79
CA LEU A 517 6.60 3.11 18.45
C LEU A 517 5.98 4.51 18.47
N TRP A 518 5.15 4.80 19.48
CA TRP A 518 4.54 6.11 19.64
C TRP A 518 5.55 7.22 19.94
N LEU A 519 6.47 6.99 20.88
CA LEU A 519 7.48 7.98 21.27
C LEU A 519 8.53 8.20 20.16
N ALA A 520 8.95 7.13 19.48
CA ALA A 520 9.88 7.18 18.36
C ALA A 520 9.30 8.00 17.20
N ASP A 521 8.02 7.80 16.87
CA ASP A 521 7.32 8.62 15.87
C ASP A 521 7.18 10.07 16.33
N ARG A 522 6.70 10.29 17.56
CA ARG A 522 6.36 11.62 18.08
C ARG A 522 7.55 12.56 18.19
N PHE A 523 8.71 12.05 18.59
CA PHE A 523 9.90 12.86 18.92
C PHE A 523 11.04 12.72 17.91
N ALA A 524 11.11 11.60 17.19
CA ALA A 524 12.20 11.35 16.25
C ALA A 524 11.73 11.17 14.79
N GLY A 525 10.43 11.11 14.52
CA GLY A 525 9.89 10.84 13.17
C GLY A 525 10.27 9.44 12.67
N LEU A 526 10.48 8.49 13.58
CA LEU A 526 10.87 7.12 13.27
C LEU A 526 9.69 6.18 13.41
N ASN A 527 9.69 5.07 12.67
CA ASN A 527 8.68 4.01 12.79
C ASN A 527 7.23 4.42 12.55
N THR A 528 6.99 5.53 11.85
CA THR A 528 5.64 6.01 11.53
C THR A 528 4.82 4.94 10.79
N ASN A 529 5.43 4.25 9.83
CA ASN A 529 4.78 3.17 9.11
C ASN A 529 4.43 2.00 10.04
N GLU A 530 5.38 1.51 10.84
CA GLU A 530 5.16 0.40 11.77
C GLU A 530 4.08 0.73 12.81
N LEU A 531 4.05 1.98 13.30
CA LEU A 531 3.04 2.47 14.25
C LEU A 531 1.62 2.41 13.68
N PHE A 532 1.43 2.76 12.40
CA PHE A 532 0.12 2.74 11.76
C PHE A 532 -0.26 1.33 11.28
N ALA A 533 0.69 0.56 10.76
CA ALA A 533 0.52 -0.85 10.40
C ALA A 533 0.09 -1.69 11.61
N ALA A 534 0.70 -1.44 12.78
CA ALA A 534 0.35 -2.08 14.04
C ALA A 534 -1.09 -1.85 14.49
N GLN A 535 -1.66 -0.70 14.13
CA GLN A 535 -3.04 -0.37 14.46
C GLN A 535 -4.05 -0.91 13.44
N GLY A 536 -3.63 -1.18 12.20
CA GLY A 536 -4.50 -1.75 11.17
C GLY A 536 -5.77 -0.92 10.90
N ILE A 537 -5.65 0.42 10.94
CA ILE A 537 -6.80 1.33 10.86
C ILE A 537 -7.48 1.20 9.50
N ALA A 538 -8.62 0.52 9.46
CA ALA A 538 -9.41 0.30 8.25
C ALA A 538 -10.33 1.47 7.85
N ASP A 539 -10.31 2.55 8.62
CA ASP A 539 -11.05 3.79 8.34
C ASP A 539 -10.21 4.74 7.45
N TYR A 540 -10.75 5.92 7.11
CA TYR A 540 -10.09 6.94 6.28
C TYR A 540 -9.69 6.41 4.89
N LYS A 541 -10.70 6.02 4.11
CA LYS A 541 -10.53 5.57 2.71
C LYS A 541 -10.73 6.73 1.74
N ASN A 542 -10.18 6.58 0.54
CA ASN A 542 -10.32 7.58 -0.52
C ASN A 542 -10.27 6.96 -1.91
N LEU A 543 -10.86 7.66 -2.86
CA LEU A 543 -10.79 7.44 -4.30
C LEU A 543 -10.84 8.79 -5.01
N LEU A 544 -10.46 8.83 -6.28
CA LEU A 544 -10.62 10.01 -7.12
C LEU A 544 -11.66 9.72 -8.20
N ARG A 545 -12.62 10.64 -8.37
CA ARG A 545 -13.49 10.69 -9.55
C ARG A 545 -13.02 11.82 -10.45
N LEU A 546 -12.84 11.54 -11.73
CA LEU A 546 -12.26 12.46 -12.69
C LEU A 546 -13.24 12.67 -13.85
N HIS A 547 -13.27 13.89 -14.37
CA HIS A 547 -14.09 14.29 -15.50
C HIS A 547 -13.28 15.15 -16.45
N ILE A 548 -13.14 14.70 -17.70
CA ILE A 548 -12.72 15.59 -18.78
C ILE A 548 -14.01 16.17 -19.37
N GLY A 549 -14.19 17.48 -19.19
CA GLY A 549 -15.38 18.19 -19.66
C GLY A 549 -15.33 18.49 -21.16
N PRO A 550 -16.45 18.93 -21.75
CA PRO A 550 -16.52 19.34 -23.17
C PRO A 550 -15.58 20.49 -23.55
N ASP A 551 -15.13 21.27 -22.56
CA ASP A 551 -14.15 22.35 -22.73
C ASP A 551 -12.69 21.86 -22.68
N GLY A 552 -12.49 20.55 -22.50
CA GLY A 552 -11.18 19.91 -22.36
C GLY A 552 -10.52 20.09 -21.00
N SER A 553 -11.18 20.73 -20.02
CA SER A 553 -10.67 20.83 -18.65
C SER A 553 -10.81 19.48 -17.93
N LEU A 554 -9.81 19.13 -17.12
CA LEU A 554 -9.85 17.99 -16.23
C LEU A 554 -10.29 18.45 -14.84
N THR A 555 -11.42 17.97 -14.36
CA THR A 555 -11.89 18.17 -12.99
C THR A 555 -11.71 16.90 -12.18
N ILE A 556 -11.03 17.00 -11.03
CA ILE A 556 -10.79 15.90 -10.10
C ILE A 556 -11.59 16.14 -8.82
N TYR A 557 -12.38 15.15 -8.42
CA TYR A 557 -13.19 15.12 -7.20
C TYR A 557 -12.55 14.15 -6.21
N PRO A 558 -11.82 14.65 -5.19
CA PRO A 558 -11.22 13.79 -4.17
C PRO A 558 -12.29 13.32 -3.19
N VAL A 559 -12.65 12.04 -3.25
CA VAL A 559 -13.73 11.47 -2.43
C VAL A 559 -13.13 10.75 -1.24
N GLY A 560 -13.53 11.15 -0.03
CA GLY A 560 -13.12 10.56 1.23
C GLY A 560 -14.24 9.79 1.91
N ILE A 561 -13.84 8.81 2.73
CA ILE A 561 -14.71 8.01 3.60
C ILE A 561 -14.05 7.98 4.98
N ARG A 562 -14.67 8.65 5.96
CA ARG A 562 -14.09 8.72 7.33
C ARG A 562 -14.17 7.39 8.04
N ARG A 563 -15.26 6.66 7.88
CA ARG A 563 -15.49 5.38 8.56
C ARG A 563 -16.12 4.38 7.61
N VAL A 564 -15.58 3.17 7.58
CA VAL A 564 -16.13 2.09 6.77
C VAL A 564 -17.10 1.23 7.58
N PRO A 565 -18.17 0.65 6.99
CA PRO A 565 -19.00 -0.35 7.63
C PRO A 565 -18.20 -1.60 8.01
N LYS A 566 -18.56 -2.24 9.12
CA LYS A 566 -17.94 -3.47 9.64
C LYS A 566 -18.87 -4.67 9.63
N ARG A 567 -20.16 -4.45 9.34
CA ARG A 567 -21.16 -5.52 9.28
C ARG A 567 -21.93 -5.44 7.98
N TRP A 568 -21.92 -6.54 7.24
CA TRP A 568 -22.48 -6.66 5.91
C TRP A 568 -23.51 -7.79 5.87
N ARG A 569 -24.69 -7.49 5.34
CA ARG A 569 -25.76 -8.46 5.10
C ARG A 569 -25.77 -8.85 3.64
N PHE A 570 -25.70 -10.14 3.36
CA PHE A 570 -25.88 -10.69 2.03
C PHE A 570 -27.34 -10.57 1.58
N THR A 571 -27.57 -10.22 0.31
CA THR A 571 -28.90 -10.02 -0.27
C THR A 571 -29.13 -10.98 -1.45
N PRO A 572 -29.59 -12.23 -1.20
CA PRO A 572 -29.75 -13.25 -2.24
C PRO A 572 -30.85 -12.95 -3.26
N HIS A 573 -31.87 -12.19 -2.86
CA HIS A 573 -33.06 -11.90 -3.70
C HIS A 573 -33.06 -10.50 -4.31
N ALA A 574 -31.91 -9.81 -4.33
CA ALA A 574 -31.81 -8.50 -4.96
C ALA A 574 -31.81 -8.61 -6.49
N VAL A 575 -32.27 -7.56 -7.18
CA VAL A 575 -32.33 -7.50 -8.64
C VAL A 575 -30.98 -7.79 -9.29
N SER A 576 -31.01 -8.29 -10.53
CA SER A 576 -29.81 -8.56 -11.33
C SER A 576 -28.97 -7.27 -11.46
N GLY A 577 -27.67 -7.36 -11.15
CA GLY A 577 -26.74 -6.23 -11.16
C GLY A 577 -26.68 -5.38 -9.88
N ALA A 578 -27.57 -5.59 -8.90
CA ALA A 578 -27.41 -4.95 -7.59
C ALA A 578 -26.19 -5.52 -6.84
N PRO A 579 -25.56 -4.79 -5.91
CA PRO A 579 -24.52 -5.35 -5.05
C PRO A 579 -24.99 -6.59 -4.28
N TRP A 580 -24.05 -7.45 -3.88
CA TRP A 580 -24.32 -8.67 -3.12
C TRP A 580 -24.49 -8.42 -1.63
N PHE A 581 -23.90 -7.35 -1.11
CA PHE A 581 -23.94 -7.02 0.30
C PHE A 581 -24.41 -5.59 0.53
N THR A 582 -25.15 -5.40 1.62
CA THR A 582 -25.57 -4.08 2.11
C THR A 582 -25.03 -3.87 3.52
N PRO A 583 -24.59 -2.66 3.87
CA PRO A 583 -24.05 -2.40 5.18
C PRO A 583 -25.18 -2.33 6.22
N VAL A 584 -24.91 -2.81 7.44
CA VAL A 584 -25.91 -2.94 8.51
C VAL A 584 -25.63 -1.99 9.68
N ASP A 585 -24.35 -1.80 10.02
CA ASP A 585 -23.94 -1.01 11.17
C ASP A 585 -23.88 0.50 10.88
N ARG A 586 -23.71 0.89 9.61
CA ARG A 586 -23.77 2.29 9.14
C ARG A 586 -23.88 2.39 7.64
N GLN A 587 -24.38 3.52 7.15
CA GLN A 587 -24.31 3.85 5.73
C GLN A 587 -22.89 4.25 5.31
N VAL A 588 -22.58 4.07 4.03
CA VAL A 588 -21.35 4.61 3.44
C VAL A 588 -21.59 6.08 3.13
N GLU A 589 -20.82 6.97 3.77
CA GLU A 589 -20.95 8.43 3.63
C GLU A 589 -19.74 9.00 2.89
N PRO A 590 -19.76 9.05 1.54
CA PRO A 590 -18.73 9.72 0.77
C PRO A 590 -18.84 11.24 0.95
N PHE A 591 -17.70 11.92 1.04
CA PHE A 591 -17.64 13.39 1.07
C PHE A 591 -16.44 13.87 0.24
N LEU A 592 -16.44 15.14 -0.15
CA LEU A 592 -15.26 15.73 -0.79
C LEU A 592 -14.21 16.09 0.24
N ILE A 593 -12.99 15.56 0.08
CA ILE A 593 -11.85 15.85 0.96
C ILE A 593 -11.46 17.33 0.86
N GLU A 594 -11.46 17.86 -0.36
CA GLU A 594 -11.28 19.27 -0.70
C GLU A 594 -12.20 19.63 -1.89
N PRO A 595 -12.39 20.93 -2.20
CA PRO A 595 -13.14 21.34 -3.38
C PRO A 595 -12.61 20.68 -4.67
N PRO A 596 -13.46 20.47 -5.69
CA PRO A 596 -13.02 19.90 -6.96
C PRO A 596 -11.85 20.69 -7.55
N VAL A 597 -10.82 19.97 -8.00
CA VAL A 597 -9.60 20.56 -8.56
C VAL A 597 -9.74 20.59 -10.07
N SER A 598 -9.84 21.78 -10.66
CA SER A 598 -9.92 21.96 -12.11
C SER A 598 -8.54 22.29 -12.69
N ILE A 599 -8.19 21.60 -13.78
CA ILE A 599 -6.90 21.71 -14.46
C ILE A 599 -7.18 21.96 -15.96
N ALA A 600 -6.79 23.13 -16.44
CA ALA A 600 -6.96 23.50 -17.84
C ALA A 600 -6.06 22.66 -18.76
N HIS A 601 -6.55 22.31 -19.96
CA HIS A 601 -5.77 21.59 -20.98
C HIS A 601 -4.48 22.34 -21.36
N GLY A 602 -4.58 23.66 -21.63
CA GLY A 602 -3.44 24.52 -21.90
C GLY A 602 -2.76 24.98 -20.61
N GLY A 603 -1.50 24.61 -20.41
CA GLY A 603 -0.62 25.25 -19.43
C GLY A 603 0.21 26.35 -20.12
N PRO A 604 0.87 27.26 -19.37
CA PRO A 604 1.87 28.13 -19.96
C PRO A 604 2.93 27.27 -20.68
N PRO A 605 3.39 27.66 -21.89
CA PRO A 605 4.37 26.87 -22.64
C PRO A 605 5.62 26.66 -21.78
N ALA A 606 6.12 25.42 -21.75
CA ALA A 606 7.43 25.13 -21.20
C ALA A 606 8.44 25.99 -21.97
N VAL A 607 9.04 26.98 -21.30
CA VAL A 607 10.02 27.88 -21.92
C VAL A 607 11.16 27.01 -22.47
N PRO A 608 11.41 27.00 -23.79
CA PRO A 608 12.57 26.33 -24.33
C PRO A 608 13.81 27.10 -23.87
N SER A 609 14.74 26.41 -23.20
CA SER A 609 16.07 26.96 -22.92
C SER A 609 16.76 27.28 -24.26
N GLN A 610 16.70 28.54 -24.68
CA GLN A 610 17.54 29.04 -25.75
C GLN A 610 18.98 29.12 -25.23
N HIS A 611 19.75 28.04 -25.37
CA HIS A 611 21.18 28.17 -25.59
C HIS A 611 21.37 28.51 -27.07
N ALA A 612 21.26 29.81 -27.35
CA ALA A 612 21.91 30.38 -28.52
C ALA A 612 23.41 30.08 -28.39
N ARG A 613 23.95 29.40 -29.41
CA ARG A 613 25.38 29.27 -29.62
C ARG A 613 25.97 30.68 -29.59
N GLY A 614 26.92 30.91 -28.68
CA GLY A 614 27.80 32.05 -28.77
C GLY A 614 28.71 31.82 -29.95
N ASP A 615 28.50 32.59 -31.01
CA ASP A 615 29.40 32.66 -32.16
C ASP A 615 30.76 33.20 -31.72
N ASP A 616 31.78 32.64 -32.37
CA ASP A 616 33.18 33.00 -32.27
C ASP A 616 33.41 34.50 -32.43
N VAL A 617 34.16 35.08 -31.49
CA VAL A 617 34.82 36.39 -31.69
C VAL A 617 36.32 36.14 -31.66
N GLU A 618 36.93 36.17 -32.84
CA GLU A 618 38.38 36.30 -33.03
C GLU A 618 38.94 37.53 -32.29
N PRO A 619 40.12 37.43 -31.66
CA PRO A 619 40.79 38.61 -31.12
C PRO A 619 41.55 39.32 -32.25
N THR A 620 41.12 40.53 -32.57
CA THR A 620 41.94 41.48 -33.32
C THR A 620 42.92 42.17 -32.40
N SER A 621 44.15 42.26 -32.89
CA SER A 621 45.33 42.97 -32.39
C SER A 621 45.07 44.30 -31.67
N SER A 622 45.62 44.48 -30.47
CA SER A 622 46.59 45.54 -30.12
C SER A 622 47.19 45.29 -28.74
#